data_AF-A0A8T0YBT2-F1
#
_entry.id   AF-A0A8T0YBT2-F1
#
_cell.length_a   1.000
_cell.length_b   1.000
_cell.length_c   1.000
_cell.angle_alpha   90.00
_cell.angle_beta   90.00
_cell.angle_gamma   90.00
#
_symmetry.space_group_name_H-M   'P 1'
#
loop_
_entity.id
_entity.type
_entity.pdbx_description
1 polymer ?
#
loop_
_entity_poly.entity_id
_entity_poly.type
_entity_poly.pdbx_seq_one_letter_code
_entity_poly.pdbx_strand_id
1 'polypeptide(L)'
;MSAKQHADAEQLRNLLAFWVLGFINNIGYVIMIAGAQEIAAGGVGLVYFFDIFPALFVKLSGPYWFQLVSYRQRTIMGAIWMLLSFLVVSKGKHSLWLQLVGVAFSGLQSGM
;
A
#
# COMPACT_ATOMS: atom_id res chain seq x y z
N MET A 1 -5.48 21.43 -35.46
CA MET A 1 -6.14 21.53 -34.14
C MET A 1 -6.54 20.16 -33.56
N SER A 2 -7.06 19.21 -34.36
CA SER A 2 -7.51 17.88 -33.87
C SER A 2 -6.42 17.05 -33.18
N ALA A 3 -5.20 16.92 -33.73
CA ALA A 3 -4.14 16.08 -33.13
C ALA A 3 -3.68 16.56 -31.74
N LYS A 4 -3.71 17.89 -31.50
CA LYS A 4 -3.32 18.49 -30.21
C LYS A 4 -4.38 18.20 -29.13
N GLN A 5 -5.66 18.31 -29.47
CA GLN A 5 -6.77 17.94 -28.57
C GLN A 5 -6.73 16.46 -28.16
N HIS A 6 -6.35 15.56 -29.07
CA HIS A 6 -6.21 14.14 -28.73
C HIS A 6 -5.04 13.89 -27.77
N ALA A 7 -3.89 14.55 -27.97
CA ALA A 7 -2.76 14.47 -27.07
C ALA A 7 -3.07 15.05 -25.67
N ASP A 8 -3.76 16.20 -25.61
CA ASP A 8 -4.13 16.85 -24.34
C ASP A 8 -5.12 15.98 -23.55
N ALA A 9 -6.09 15.36 -24.23
CA ALA A 9 -7.05 14.44 -23.61
C ALA A 9 -6.39 13.15 -23.09
N GLU A 10 -5.42 12.61 -23.84
CA GLU A 10 -4.65 11.44 -23.41
C GLU A 10 -3.77 11.73 -22.20
N GLN A 11 -3.10 12.88 -22.18
CA GLN A 11 -2.32 13.33 -21.03
C GLN A 11 -3.19 13.50 -19.79
N LEU A 12 -4.35 14.14 -19.93
CA LEU A 12 -5.30 14.30 -18.83
C LEU A 12 -5.82 12.95 -18.32
N ARG A 13 -6.17 12.02 -19.21
CA ARG A 13 -6.60 10.66 -18.84
C ARG A 13 -5.52 9.95 -18.02
N ASN A 14 -4.27 9.99 -18.49
CA ASN A 14 -3.16 9.33 -17.82
C ASN A 14 -2.86 9.99 -16.46
N LEU A 15 -2.87 11.33 -16.40
CA LEU A 15 -2.71 12.09 -15.16
C LEU A 15 -3.77 11.71 -14.13
N LEU A 16 -5.04 11.69 -14.54
CA LEU A 16 -6.14 11.27 -13.67
C LEU A 16 -5.98 9.82 -13.23
N ALA A 17 -5.57 8.91 -14.12
CA ALA A 17 -5.33 7.52 -13.78
C ALA A 17 -4.22 7.36 -12.71
N PHE A 18 -3.09 8.03 -12.88
CA PHE A 18 -2.00 8.00 -11.89
C PHE A 18 -2.40 8.69 -10.58
N TRP A 19 -3.17 9.77 -10.65
CA TRP A 19 -3.67 10.46 -9.47
C TRP A 19 -4.61 9.58 -8.65
N VAL A 20 -5.62 8.97 -9.30
CA VAL A 20 -6.57 8.06 -8.64
C VAL A 20 -5.84 6.84 -8.10
N LEU A 21 -4.92 6.26 -8.86
CA LEU A 21 -4.12 5.12 -8.42
C LEU A 21 -3.29 5.45 -7.18
N GLY A 22 -2.60 6.60 -7.18
CA GLY A 22 -1.84 7.07 -6.03
C GLY A 22 -2.72 7.36 -4.82
N PHE A 23 -3.91 7.94 -5.03
CA PHE A 23 -4.86 8.22 -3.98
C PHE A 23 -5.38 6.94 -3.31
N ILE A 24 -5.85 5.96 -4.09
CA ILE A 24 -6.34 4.66 -3.59
C ILE A 24 -5.23 3.92 -2.84
N ASN A 25 -4.00 3.95 -3.35
CA ASN A 25 -2.85 3.33 -2.70
C ASN A 25 -2.61 3.94 -1.30
N ASN A 26 -2.66 5.27 -1.18
CA ASN A 26 -2.43 5.94 0.10
C ASN A 26 -3.57 5.81 1.12
N ILE A 27 -4.84 5.66 0.67
CA ILE A 27 -5.97 5.49 1.58
C ILE A 27 -5.77 4.28 2.49
N GLY A 28 -5.30 3.16 1.94
CA GLY A 28 -5.19 1.93 2.70
C GLY A 28 -4.21 2.04 3.88
N TYR A 29 -3.07 2.69 3.63
CA TYR A 29 -2.09 3.06 4.65
C TYR A 29 -2.70 3.94 5.74
N VAL A 30 -3.40 5.02 5.35
CA VAL A 30 -4.03 5.96 6.32
C VAL A 30 -5.07 5.26 7.19
N ILE A 31 -5.88 4.37 6.62
CA ILE A 31 -6.86 3.56 7.37
C ILE A 31 -6.15 2.71 8.42
N MET A 32 -5.04 2.05 8.06
CA MET A 32 -4.32 1.16 8.96
C MET A 32 -3.72 1.91 10.16
N ILE A 33 -3.05 3.05 9.90
CA ILE A 33 -2.46 3.84 10.98
C ILE A 33 -3.52 4.53 11.86
N ALA A 34 -4.67 4.92 11.29
CA ALA A 34 -5.79 5.50 12.04
C ALA A 34 -6.42 4.47 12.99
N GLY A 35 -6.49 3.21 12.56
CA GLY A 35 -6.97 2.09 13.37
C GLY A 35 -5.97 1.55 14.40
N ALA A 36 -4.74 2.08 14.47
CA ALA A 36 -3.69 1.51 15.31
C ALA A 36 -4.05 1.50 16.81
N GLN A 37 -4.78 2.51 17.29
CA GLN A 37 -5.29 2.55 18.68
C GLN A 37 -6.32 1.43 18.95
N GLU A 38 -7.12 1.05 17.94
CA GLU A 38 -8.10 -0.03 18.05
C GLU A 38 -7.42 -1.41 18.04
N ILE A 39 -6.31 -1.54 17.30
CA ILE A 39 -5.51 -2.78 17.24
C ILE A 39 -4.75 -3.00 18.55
N ALA A 40 -4.08 -1.96 19.07
CA ALA A 40 -3.25 -2.06 20.26
C ALA A 40 -3.18 -0.75 21.04
N ALA A 41 -4.20 -0.49 21.87
CA ALA A 41 -4.31 0.76 22.62
C ALA A 41 -3.11 1.09 23.52
N GLY A 42 -2.50 0.08 24.14
CA GLY A 42 -1.30 0.23 24.98
C GLY A 42 0.03 0.12 24.24
N GLY A 43 0.00 -0.09 22.92
CA GLY A 43 1.16 -0.49 22.12
C GLY A 43 1.13 0.02 20.68
N VAL A 44 0.58 1.21 20.45
CA VAL A 44 0.47 1.81 19.11
C VAL A 44 1.81 1.88 18.38
N GLY A 45 2.90 2.17 19.11
CA GLY A 45 4.24 2.18 18.55
C GLY A 45 4.67 0.83 17.95
N LEU A 46 4.17 -0.29 18.50
CA LEU A 46 4.41 -1.61 17.94
C LEU A 46 3.71 -1.77 16.59
N VAL A 47 2.47 -1.28 16.47
CA VAL A 47 1.71 -1.30 15.21
C VAL A 47 2.47 -0.50 14.13
N TYR A 48 2.95 0.70 14.46
CA TYR A 48 3.75 1.50 13.53
C TYR A 48 5.07 0.84 13.16
N PHE A 49 5.73 0.18 14.12
CA PHE A 49 6.94 -0.58 13.83
C PHE A 49 6.67 -1.69 12.80
N PHE A 50 5.62 -2.50 13.01
CA PHE A 50 5.25 -3.57 12.09
C PHE A 50 4.80 -3.07 10.71
N ASP A 51 4.25 -1.86 10.62
CA ASP A 51 3.88 -1.25 9.33
C ASP A 51 5.12 -0.68 8.61
N ILE A 52 6.01 0.02 9.30
CA ILE A 52 7.16 0.69 8.67
C ILE A 52 8.29 -0.29 8.35
N PHE A 53 8.59 -1.24 9.24
CA PHE A 53 9.77 -2.11 9.10
C PHE A 53 9.77 -2.94 7.80
N PRO A 54 8.67 -3.60 7.40
CA PRO A 54 8.62 -4.31 6.11
C PRO A 54 8.74 -3.36 4.92
N ALA A 55 8.14 -2.17 5.00
CA ALA A 55 8.22 -1.15 3.95
C ALA A 55 9.67 -0.70 3.72
N LEU A 56 10.43 -0.51 4.80
CA LEU A 56 11.86 -0.17 4.72
C LEU A 56 12.64 -1.28 4.04
N PHE A 57 12.39 -2.55 4.37
CA PHE A 57 13.06 -3.67 3.75
C PHE A 57 12.81 -3.74 2.23
N VAL A 58 11.56 -3.51 1.80
CA VAL A 58 11.20 -3.45 0.39
C VAL A 58 11.89 -2.26 -0.31
N LYS A 59 11.89 -1.07 0.30
CA LYS A 59 12.53 0.12 -0.27
C LYS A 59 14.06 0.00 -0.35
N LEU A 60 14.69 -0.63 0.64
CA LEU A 60 16.13 -0.90 0.64
C LEU A 60 16.53 -1.96 -0.40
N SER A 61 15.72 -3.01 -0.55
CA SER A 61 15.94 -4.03 -1.59
C SER A 61 15.52 -3.57 -2.99
N GLY A 62 14.65 -2.56 -3.08
CA GLY A 62 14.03 -2.08 -4.31
C GLY A 62 15.02 -1.85 -5.47
N PRO A 63 16.14 -1.13 -5.29
CA PRO A 63 17.10 -0.89 -6.36
C PRO A 63 17.62 -2.14 -7.07
N TYR A 64 17.65 -3.29 -6.39
CA TYR A 64 18.20 -4.54 -6.93
C TYR A 64 17.22 -5.31 -7.84
N TRP A 65 15.91 -5.13 -7.66
CA TRP A 65 14.89 -5.88 -8.41
C TRP A 65 13.81 -5.00 -9.05
N PHE A 66 13.80 -3.69 -8.75
CA PHE A 66 12.81 -2.76 -9.30
C PHE A 66 12.95 -2.53 -10.81
N GLN A 67 14.04 -2.98 -11.41
CA GLN A 67 14.22 -2.93 -12.86
C GLN A 67 13.75 -4.21 -13.55
N LEU A 68 13.65 -5.32 -12.80
CA LEU A 68 13.34 -6.64 -13.34
C LEU A 68 11.83 -6.92 -13.40
N VAL A 69 11.04 -6.24 -12.57
CA VAL A 69 9.58 -6.40 -12.52
C VAL A 69 8.89 -5.21 -13.20
N SER A 70 7.81 -5.45 -13.95
CA SER A 70 7.08 -4.35 -14.59
C SER A 70 6.25 -3.54 -13.57
N TYR A 71 6.06 -2.24 -13.84
CA TYR A 71 5.24 -1.37 -12.99
C TYR A 71 3.82 -1.94 -12.77
N ARG A 72 3.20 -2.45 -13.85
CA ARG A 72 1.86 -3.07 -13.81
C ARG A 72 1.79 -4.24 -12.83
N GLN A 73 2.80 -5.12 -12.84
CA GLN A 73 2.85 -6.27 -11.94
C GLN A 73 2.99 -5.83 -10.48
N ARG A 74 3.85 -4.84 -10.19
CA ARG A 74 3.99 -4.31 -8.83
C ARG A 74 2.71 -3.72 -8.29
N THR A 75 2.02 -2.92 -9.11
CA THR A 75 0.75 -2.31 -8.71
C THR A 75 -0.32 -3.36 -8.40
N ILE A 76 -0.43 -4.42 -9.20
CA ILE A 76 -1.38 -5.52 -8.97
C ILE A 76 -0.99 -6.32 -7.70
N MET A 77 0.30 -6.64 -7.54
CA MET A 77 0.80 -7.30 -6.33
C MET A 77 0.49 -6.44 -5.09
N GLY A 78 0.76 -5.14 -5.14
CA GLY A 78 0.42 -4.19 -4.09
C GLY A 78 -1.07 -4.20 -3.76
N ALA A 79 -1.95 -4.16 -4.76
CA ALA A 79 -3.40 -4.25 -4.52
C ALA A 79 -3.81 -5.56 -3.83
N ILE A 80 -3.20 -6.69 -4.21
CA ILE A 80 -3.43 -7.99 -3.55
C ILE A 80 -2.95 -7.97 -2.10
N TRP A 81 -1.75 -7.43 -1.83
CA TRP A 81 -1.23 -7.29 -0.48
C TRP A 81 -2.09 -6.38 0.40
N MET A 82 -2.62 -5.29 -0.16
CA MET A 82 -3.57 -4.40 0.52
C MET A 82 -4.85 -5.16 0.92
N LEU A 83 -5.41 -5.93 -0.01
CA LEU A 83 -6.62 -6.72 0.25
C LEU A 83 -6.38 -7.76 1.34
N LEU A 84 -5.27 -8.49 1.24
CA LEU A 84 -4.88 -9.49 2.24
C LEU A 84 -4.67 -8.86 3.61
N SER A 85 -4.04 -7.68 3.68
CA SER A 85 -3.85 -6.93 4.91
C SER A 85 -5.19 -6.68 5.63
N PHE A 86 -6.16 -6.08 4.96
CA PHE A 86 -7.47 -5.79 5.57
C PHE A 86 -8.23 -7.05 5.97
N LEU A 87 -8.17 -8.11 5.15
CA LEU A 87 -8.83 -9.37 5.49
C LEU A 87 -8.22 -10.03 6.72
N VAL A 88 -6.89 -10.01 6.84
CA VAL A 88 -6.16 -10.58 7.98
C VAL A 88 -6.41 -9.77 9.25
N VAL A 89 -6.33 -8.43 9.19
CA VAL A 89 -6.65 -7.57 10.35
C VAL A 89 -8.10 -7.77 10.78
N SER A 90 -9.04 -7.76 9.84
CA SER A 90 -10.47 -7.90 10.16
C SER A 90 -10.82 -9.26 10.76
N LYS A 91 -10.18 -10.35 10.32
CA LYS A 91 -10.40 -11.69 10.89
C LYS A 91 -9.61 -11.92 12.18
N GLY A 92 -8.52 -11.18 12.38
CA GLY A 92 -7.62 -11.28 13.50
C GLY A 92 -8.08 -10.58 14.79
N LYS A 93 -9.31 -10.06 14.89
CA LYS A 93 -9.78 -9.29 16.06
C LYS A 93 -9.56 -9.96 17.42
N HIS A 94 -9.56 -11.29 17.47
CA HIS A 94 -9.34 -12.06 18.69
C HIS A 94 -7.86 -12.34 19.02
N SER A 95 -6.92 -11.98 18.12
CA SER A 95 -5.49 -12.23 18.29
C SER A 95 -4.65 -11.04 17.79
N LEU A 96 -3.95 -10.39 18.71
CA LEU A 96 -3.06 -9.27 18.40
C LEU A 96 -2.02 -9.64 17.34
N TRP A 97 -1.45 -10.85 17.42
CA TRP A 97 -0.41 -11.28 16.49
C TRP A 97 -0.90 -11.37 15.05
N LEU A 98 -2.14 -11.85 14.84
CA LEU A 98 -2.75 -11.88 13.51
C LEU A 98 -2.99 -10.47 12.96
N GLN A 99 -3.40 -9.52 13.81
CA GLN A 99 -3.55 -8.13 13.40
C GLN A 99 -2.20 -7.50 13.03
N LEU A 100 -1.15 -7.75 13.82
CA LEU A 100 0.21 -7.27 13.51
C LEU A 100 0.76 -7.84 12.20
N VAL A 101 0.45 -9.11 11.89
CA VAL A 101 0.80 -9.70 10.59
C VAL A 101 0.04 -9.02 9.45
N GLY A 102 -1.25 -8.73 9.64
CA GLY A 102 -2.03 -7.96 8.68
C GLY A 102 -1.46 -6.55 8.46
N VAL A 103 -1.05 -5.87 9.53
CA VAL A 103 -0.36 -4.58 9.47
C VAL A 103 0.97 -4.69 8.73
N ALA A 104 1.74 -5.77 8.94
CA ALA A 104 2.98 -5.99 8.21
C ALA A 104 2.78 -6.17 6.69
N PHE A 105 1.64 -6.73 6.28
CA PHE A 105 1.26 -6.78 4.85
C PHE A 105 0.93 -5.40 4.27
N SER A 106 0.33 -4.50 5.05
CA SER A 106 0.18 -3.08 4.67
C SER A 106 1.56 -2.42 4.47
N GLY A 107 2.49 -2.69 5.39
CA GLY A 107 3.88 -2.27 5.27
C GLY A 107 4.54 -2.71 3.97
N LEU A 108 4.49 -4.02 3.65
CA LEU A 108 5.04 -4.56 2.40
C LEU A 108 4.42 -3.90 1.18
N GLN A 109 3.09 -3.73 1.20
CA GLN A 109 2.33 -3.08 0.15
C GLN A 109 2.80 -1.65 -0.13
N SER A 110 3.01 -0.85 0.92
CA SER A 110 3.45 0.54 0.80
C SER A 110 4.89 0.71 0.25
N GLY A 111 5.68 -0.37 0.30
CA GLY A 111 7.04 -0.40 -0.21
C GLY A 111 7.14 -0.68 -1.71
N MET A 112 6.11 -1.27 -2.33
CA MET A 112 6.12 -1.78 -3.72
C MET A 112 5.65 -0.78 -4.78
#